data_AF-A0A842YA09-F1
#
_entry.id   AF-A0A842YA09-F1
#
_cell.length_a   1.000
_cell.length_b   1.000
_cell.length_c   1.000
_cell.angle_alpha   90.00
_cell.angle_beta   90.00
_cell.angle_gamma   90.00
#
_symmetry.space_group_name_H-M   'P 1'
#
loop_
_entity.id
_entity.type
_entity.pdbx_description
1 polymer ?
#
loop_
_entity_poly.entity_id
_entity_poly.type
_entity_poly.pdbx_seq_one_letter_code
_entity_poly.pdbx_strand_id
1 'polypeptide(L)'
;VEQGADYAGVLREIKGGRTARRVEDRIGRQIGATKQVRSERKTRALMEHLGIEDALSLVHDFADRASHLELNSDIELQDLSSYYTIADLKTQPAIWRKKSQPVGGRTIVGTVEGMKGSLMVTSIDSSLLVVDLKQIVGYSINRDSDITMVTQTGLMDFL
;
A
#
# COMPACT_ATOMS: atom_id res chain seq x y z
N VAL A 1 -4.07 -11.45 -3.97
CA VAL A 1 -4.79 -10.18 -4.25
C VAL A 1 -3.81 -9.04 -4.05
N GLU A 2 -3.41 -8.36 -5.14
CA GLU A 2 -2.31 -7.38 -5.18
C GLU A 2 -2.77 -5.96 -4.79
N GLN A 3 -3.92 -5.84 -4.14
CA GLN A 3 -4.54 -4.56 -3.85
C GLN A 3 -4.16 -4.12 -2.44
N GLY A 4 -3.75 -2.85 -2.32
CA GLY A 4 -3.40 -2.20 -1.05
C GLY A 4 -4.18 -0.89 -0.92
N ALA A 5 -5.45 -0.92 -1.30
CA ALA A 5 -6.40 0.18 -1.26
C ALA A 5 -7.46 -0.11 -0.20
N ASP A 6 -7.87 0.89 0.57
CA ASP A 6 -8.85 0.70 1.65
C ASP A 6 -10.27 0.51 1.12
N TYR A 7 -10.57 1.15 -0.01
CA TYR A 7 -11.87 1.03 -0.68
C TYR A 7 -11.72 0.71 -2.16
N ALA A 8 -12.73 0.07 -2.74
CA ALA A 8 -12.87 -0.13 -4.17
C ALA A 8 -14.29 0.18 -4.63
N GLY A 9 -14.44 0.75 -5.83
CA GLY A 9 -15.73 1.04 -6.43
C GLY A 9 -15.69 0.89 -7.95
N VAL A 10 -16.85 0.62 -8.55
CA VAL A 10 -16.99 0.51 -10.01
C VAL A 10 -17.39 1.87 -10.57
N LEU A 11 -16.44 2.54 -11.23
CA LEU A 11 -16.69 3.84 -11.85
C LEU A 11 -17.49 3.73 -13.16
N ARG A 12 -17.30 2.65 -13.93
CA ARG A 12 -17.98 2.42 -15.21
C ARG A 12 -17.76 0.98 -15.69
N GLU A 13 -18.80 0.33 -16.17
CA GLU A 13 -18.69 -0.98 -16.83
C GLU A 13 -18.54 -0.83 -18.35
N ILE A 14 -17.57 -1.53 -18.94
CA ILE A 14 -17.26 -1.42 -20.38
C ILE A 14 -17.04 -2.81 -20.96
N LYS A 15 -17.69 -3.09 -22.08
CA LYS A 15 -17.44 -4.29 -22.89
C LYS A 15 -16.21 -4.08 -23.79
N GLY A 16 -15.29 -5.05 -23.74
CA GLY A 16 -14.11 -5.10 -24.60
C GLY A 16 -12.85 -4.48 -23.98
N GLY A 17 -11.82 -5.31 -23.79
CA GLY A 17 -10.61 -4.93 -23.04
C GLY A 17 -9.79 -3.78 -23.65
N ARG A 18 -9.81 -3.61 -24.99
CA ARG A 18 -9.13 -2.46 -25.63
C ARG A 18 -9.81 -1.14 -25.29
N THR A 19 -11.13 -1.10 -25.30
CA THR A 19 -11.91 0.09 -24.96
C THR A 19 -11.79 0.40 -23.47
N ALA A 20 -11.86 -0.63 -22.61
CA ALA A 20 -11.65 -0.48 -21.17
C ALA A 20 -10.30 0.18 -20.85
N ARG A 21 -9.19 -0.31 -21.43
CA ARG A 21 -7.85 0.29 -21.23
C ARG A 21 -7.77 1.74 -21.70
N ARG A 22 -8.40 2.09 -22.83
CA ARG A 22 -8.42 3.47 -23.33
C ARG A 22 -9.18 4.39 -22.38
N VAL A 23 -10.30 3.94 -21.81
CA VAL A 23 -11.07 4.73 -20.84
C VAL A 23 -10.31 4.85 -19.52
N GLU A 24 -9.70 3.77 -19.04
CA GLU A 24 -8.83 3.77 -17.86
C GLU A 24 -7.67 4.78 -18.01
N ASP A 25 -7.02 4.81 -19.17
CA ASP A 25 -5.97 5.80 -19.46
C ASP A 25 -6.49 7.24 -19.49
N ARG A 26 -7.74 7.47 -19.92
CA ARG A 26 -8.38 8.80 -19.89
C ARG A 26 -8.73 9.22 -18.47
N ILE A 27 -9.25 8.31 -17.66
CA ILE A 27 -9.53 8.52 -16.23
C ILE A 27 -8.23 8.85 -15.50
N GLY A 28 -7.17 8.07 -15.73
CA GLY A 28 -5.87 8.25 -15.07
C GLY A 28 -5.14 9.56 -15.42
N ARG A 29 -5.58 10.30 -16.43
CA ARG A 29 -5.07 11.63 -16.78
C ARG A 29 -5.85 12.78 -16.15
N GLN A 30 -6.98 12.50 -15.51
CA GLN A 30 -7.79 13.52 -14.85
C GLN A 30 -7.11 14.00 -13.57
N ILE A 31 -7.32 15.27 -13.23
CA ILE A 31 -6.87 15.84 -11.97
C ILE A 31 -7.53 15.10 -10.82
N GLY A 32 -6.74 14.70 -9.81
CA GLY A 32 -7.22 13.91 -8.68
C GLY A 32 -7.14 12.39 -8.89
N ALA A 33 -6.87 11.91 -10.11
CA ALA A 33 -6.63 10.49 -10.35
C ALA A 33 -5.13 10.17 -10.28
N THR A 34 -4.80 9.00 -9.72
CA THR A 34 -3.46 8.43 -9.79
C THR A 34 -3.57 6.98 -10.22
N LYS A 35 -3.10 6.66 -11.43
CA LYS A 35 -3.19 5.30 -11.99
C LYS A 35 -2.51 4.23 -11.12
N GLN A 36 -1.39 4.59 -10.48
CA GLN A 36 -0.67 3.69 -9.61
C GLN A 36 -0.01 4.44 -8.45
N VAL A 37 -0.28 3.99 -7.23
CA VAL A 37 0.38 4.51 -6.03
C VAL A 37 1.71 3.79 -5.83
N ARG A 38 2.80 4.56 -5.71
CA ARG A 38 4.15 4.03 -5.44
C ARG A 38 4.27 3.48 -4.01
N SER A 39 5.16 2.50 -3.81
CA SER A 39 5.37 1.83 -2.51
C SER A 39 5.71 2.79 -1.37
N GLU A 40 6.46 3.86 -1.61
CA GLU A 40 6.78 4.89 -0.60
C GLU A 40 5.53 5.63 -0.12
N ARG A 41 4.64 6.03 -1.04
CA ARG A 41 3.38 6.67 -0.69
C ARG A 41 2.44 5.71 0.03
N LYS A 42 2.41 4.44 -0.39
CA LYS A 42 1.66 3.38 0.31
C LYS A 42 2.15 3.18 1.75
N THR A 43 3.47 3.22 1.96
CA THR A 43 4.08 3.05 3.29
C THR A 43 3.70 4.18 4.24
N ARG A 44 3.70 5.43 3.76
CA ARG A 44 3.27 6.58 4.57
C ARG A 44 1.79 6.51 4.93
N ALA A 45 0.97 6.09 3.95
CA ALA A 45 -0.46 5.92 4.14
C ALA A 45 -0.84 4.70 5.01
N LEU A 46 0.12 3.92 5.53
CA LEU A 46 -0.18 2.83 6.47
C LEU A 46 -0.70 3.33 7.82
N MET A 47 -0.38 4.57 8.20
CA MET A 47 -0.86 5.20 9.42
C MET A 47 -2.10 6.08 9.19
N GLU A 48 -2.51 6.25 7.94
CA GLU A 48 -3.63 7.10 7.58
C GLU A 48 -4.89 6.23 7.48
N HIS A 49 -5.94 6.64 8.17
CA HIS A 49 -7.27 6.06 8.01
C HIS A 49 -8.15 7.08 7.28
N LEU A 50 -8.81 6.63 6.21
CA LEU A 50 -9.81 7.40 5.49
C LEU A 50 -11.16 6.77 5.81
N GLY A 51 -12.11 7.55 6.32
CA GLY A 51 -13.47 7.05 6.54
C GLY A 51 -14.20 6.81 5.23
N ILE A 52 -15.21 5.93 5.24
CA ILE A 52 -16.00 5.63 4.03
C ILE A 52 -16.74 6.84 3.50
N GLU A 53 -17.23 7.73 4.37
CA GLU A 53 -17.92 8.97 4.00
C GLU A 53 -16.98 9.93 3.26
N ASP A 54 -15.76 10.12 3.78
CA ASP A 54 -14.73 10.93 3.12
C ASP A 54 -14.32 10.32 1.79
N ALA A 55 -14.17 8.99 1.73
CA ALA A 55 -13.86 8.29 0.49
C ALA A 55 -14.96 8.45 -0.57
N LEU A 56 -16.23 8.36 -0.18
CA LEU A 56 -17.37 8.60 -1.06
C LEU A 56 -17.37 10.04 -1.57
N SER A 57 -17.16 11.02 -0.69
CA SER A 57 -17.06 12.44 -1.05
C SER A 57 -15.98 12.70 -2.10
N LEU A 58 -14.77 12.14 -1.90
CA LEU A 58 -13.67 12.24 -2.87
C LEU A 58 -14.03 11.66 -4.25
N VAL A 59 -14.78 10.57 -4.28
CA VAL A 59 -15.19 9.90 -5.52
C VAL A 59 -16.30 10.67 -6.23
N HIS A 60 -17.27 11.22 -5.51
CA HIS A 60 -18.30 12.09 -6.08
C HIS A 60 -17.70 13.37 -6.66
N ASP A 61 -16.83 14.06 -5.90
CA ASP A 61 -16.12 15.24 -6.38
C ASP A 61 -15.26 14.94 -7.62
N PHE A 62 -14.67 13.75 -7.67
CA PHE A 62 -13.96 13.29 -8.86
C PHE A 62 -14.92 13.05 -10.04
N ALA A 63 -16.04 12.36 -9.80
CA ALA A 63 -17.02 12.01 -10.82
C ALA A 63 -17.65 13.26 -11.46
N ASP A 64 -17.97 14.28 -10.66
CA ASP A 64 -18.51 15.55 -11.14
C ASP A 64 -17.54 16.27 -12.08
N ARG A 65 -16.26 16.36 -11.68
CA ARG A 65 -15.19 16.95 -12.51
C ARG A 65 -14.91 16.13 -13.77
N ALA A 66 -15.08 14.82 -13.68
CA ALA A 66 -14.87 13.87 -14.76
C ALA A 66 -16.18 13.50 -15.50
N SER A 67 -17.24 14.29 -15.38
CA SER A 67 -18.58 14.00 -15.94
C SER A 67 -18.57 13.72 -17.44
N HIS A 68 -17.65 14.34 -18.19
CA HIS A 68 -17.41 14.10 -19.61
C HIS A 68 -16.91 12.68 -19.96
N LEU A 69 -16.59 11.85 -18.96
CA LEU A 69 -16.18 10.45 -19.11
C LEU A 69 -17.34 9.46 -18.94
N GLU A 70 -18.57 9.96 -18.70
CA GLU A 70 -19.79 9.16 -18.52
C GLU A 70 -19.60 8.08 -17.45
N LEU A 71 -19.15 8.50 -16.26
CA LEU A 71 -19.03 7.62 -15.09
C LEU A 71 -20.43 7.32 -14.52
N ASN A 72 -20.53 6.24 -13.76
CA ASN A 72 -21.74 5.89 -13.03
C ASN A 72 -22.11 7.03 -12.06
N SER A 73 -23.39 7.35 -11.94
CA SER A 73 -23.90 8.34 -10.99
C SER A 73 -23.90 7.81 -9.56
N ASP A 74 -24.19 6.53 -9.39
CA ASP A 74 -24.36 5.86 -8.10
C ASP A 74 -23.14 4.97 -7.84
N ILE A 75 -22.01 5.60 -7.52
CA ILE A 75 -20.77 4.87 -7.23
C ILE A 75 -20.81 4.39 -5.78
N GLU A 76 -20.97 3.09 -5.60
CA GLU A 76 -20.81 2.44 -4.30
C GLU A 76 -19.34 2.09 -4.04
N LEU A 77 -18.93 2.24 -2.79
CA LEU A 77 -17.61 1.83 -2.31
C LEU A 77 -17.71 0.60 -1.42
N GLN A 78 -16.93 -0.42 -1.76
CA GLN A 78 -16.70 -1.59 -0.95
C GLN A 78 -15.48 -1.37 -0.05
N ASP A 79 -15.65 -1.61 1.25
CA ASP A 79 -14.55 -1.64 2.22
C ASP A 79 -13.71 -2.91 2.04
N LEU A 80 -12.42 -2.71 1.78
CA LEU A 80 -11.43 -3.77 1.60
C LEU A 80 -10.52 -3.93 2.82
N SER A 81 -10.69 -3.14 3.87
CA SER A 81 -9.87 -3.20 5.09
C SER A 81 -9.87 -4.57 5.75
N SER A 82 -11.00 -5.29 5.68
CA SER A 82 -11.14 -6.68 6.17
C SER A 82 -10.19 -7.68 5.52
N TYR A 83 -9.68 -7.40 4.32
CA TYR A 83 -8.69 -8.22 3.64
C TYR A 83 -7.25 -7.90 4.08
N TYR A 84 -7.07 -6.87 4.90
CA TYR A 84 -5.79 -6.51 5.50
C TYR A 84 -5.76 -6.98 6.95
N THR A 85 -4.63 -7.55 7.34
CA THR A 85 -4.39 -7.97 8.73
C THR A 85 -3.53 -6.94 9.46
N ILE A 86 -3.48 -5.68 9.02
CA ILE A 86 -2.68 -4.65 9.66
C ILE A 86 -3.53 -3.96 10.73
N ALA A 87 -3.18 -4.16 12.00
CA ALA A 87 -3.72 -3.37 13.10
C ALA A 87 -3.24 -1.91 13.01
N ASP A 88 -3.95 -0.98 13.66
CA ASP A 88 -3.56 0.43 13.72
C ASP A 88 -2.10 0.57 14.20
N LEU A 89 -1.23 1.00 13.29
CA LEU A 89 0.19 1.15 13.58
C LEU A 89 0.40 2.37 14.47
N LYS A 90 0.98 2.16 15.65
CA LYS A 90 1.25 3.24 16.62
C LYS A 90 2.39 4.17 16.19
N THR A 91 3.29 3.68 15.34
CA THR A 91 4.49 4.40 14.87
C THR A 91 4.70 4.16 13.38
N GLN A 92 5.36 5.10 12.71
CA GLN A 92 5.66 4.97 11.28
C GLN A 92 6.69 3.85 11.08
N PRO A 93 6.38 2.79 10.31
CA PRO A 93 7.34 1.73 10.04
C PRO A 93 8.53 2.26 9.25
N ALA A 94 9.73 1.84 9.65
CA ALA A 94 10.96 2.06 8.91
C ALA A 94 10.98 1.21 7.64
N ILE A 95 11.54 1.74 6.55
CA ILE A 95 11.67 0.99 5.30
C ILE A 95 12.85 0.02 5.41
N TRP A 96 12.61 -1.28 5.25
CA TRP A 96 13.64 -2.32 5.32
C TRP A 96 14.80 -2.11 4.35
N ARG A 97 14.46 -1.73 3.11
CA ARG A 97 15.45 -1.55 2.05
C ARG A 97 14.97 -0.51 1.04
N LYS A 98 15.87 0.43 0.72
CA LYS A 98 15.67 1.31 -0.45
C LYS A 98 15.93 0.52 -1.72
N LYS A 99 15.14 0.75 -2.77
CA LYS A 99 15.22 0.00 -4.03
C LYS A 99 16.65 -0.02 -4.64
N SER A 100 17.43 1.04 -4.44
CA SER A 100 18.81 1.17 -4.91
C SER A 100 19.85 0.32 -4.17
N GLN A 101 19.53 -0.19 -2.98
CA GLN A 101 20.45 -1.00 -2.18
C GLN A 101 20.35 -2.48 -2.57
N PRO A 102 21.45 -3.24 -2.65
CA PRO A 102 21.37 -4.68 -2.90
C PRO A 102 20.63 -5.39 -1.76
N VAL A 103 19.95 -6.50 -2.08
CA VAL A 103 19.30 -7.38 -1.09
C VAL A 103 20.34 -8.13 -0.25
N GLY A 104 21.52 -8.41 -0.82
CA GLY A 104 22.56 -9.33 -0.33
C GLY A 104 22.66 -9.50 1.20
N GLY A 105 22.22 -10.65 1.69
CA GLY A 105 22.36 -11.05 3.10
C GLY A 105 21.54 -10.24 4.10
N ARG A 106 20.63 -9.38 3.66
CA ARG A 106 19.78 -8.60 4.57
C ARG A 106 18.75 -9.48 5.24
N THR A 107 18.63 -9.31 6.54
CA THR A 107 17.62 -10.02 7.33
C THR A 107 16.32 -9.23 7.41
N ILE A 108 15.21 -9.97 7.43
CA ILE A 108 13.90 -9.50 7.87
C ILE A 108 13.64 -10.20 9.20
N VAL A 109 13.42 -9.43 10.26
CA VAL A 109 13.29 -9.95 11.62
C VAL A 109 12.01 -9.42 12.24
N GLY A 110 11.46 -10.19 13.18
CA GLY A 110 10.30 -9.82 13.97
C GLY A 110 9.06 -10.65 13.72
N THR A 111 7.99 -10.30 14.44
CA THR A 111 6.66 -10.87 14.27
C THR A 111 5.96 -10.17 13.11
N VAL A 112 5.25 -10.91 12.27
CA VAL A 112 4.43 -10.28 11.21
C VAL A 112 3.18 -9.69 11.85
N GLU A 113 3.08 -8.36 11.86
CA GLU A 113 1.92 -7.63 12.37
C GLU A 113 0.78 -7.60 11.35
N GLY A 114 1.11 -7.66 10.06
CA GLY A 114 0.10 -7.69 9.00
C GLY A 114 0.64 -7.41 7.61
N MET A 115 -0.26 -7.42 6.63
CA MET A 115 0.05 -7.15 5.23
C MET A 115 -1.01 -6.26 4.57
N LYS A 116 -0.58 -5.38 3.67
CA LYS A 116 -1.43 -4.55 2.77
C LYS A 116 -0.84 -4.56 1.36
N GLY A 117 -1.51 -5.27 0.46
CA GLY A 117 -0.98 -5.53 -0.89
C GLY A 117 0.36 -6.27 -0.84
N SER A 118 1.41 -5.69 -1.42
CA SER A 118 2.77 -6.24 -1.35
C SER A 118 3.58 -5.78 -0.14
N LEU A 119 3.02 -4.92 0.73
CA LEU A 119 3.72 -4.45 1.92
C LEU A 119 3.44 -5.41 3.08
N MET A 120 4.50 -5.92 3.70
CA MET A 120 4.44 -6.69 4.94
C MET A 120 5.06 -5.85 6.05
N VAL A 121 4.37 -5.76 7.18
CA VAL A 121 4.86 -5.05 8.38
C VAL A 121 5.30 -6.08 9.40
N THR A 122 6.52 -5.92 9.93
CA THR A 122 7.04 -6.71 11.04
C THR A 122 7.33 -5.84 12.26
N SER A 123 7.23 -6.43 13.45
CA SER A 123 7.55 -5.79 14.73
C SER A 123 8.70 -6.50 15.44
N ILE A 124 9.59 -5.70 16.02
CA ILE A 124 10.59 -6.14 16.99
C ILE A 124 10.52 -5.13 18.13
N ASP A 125 10.13 -5.58 19.32
CA ASP A 125 9.86 -4.72 20.46
C ASP A 125 8.86 -3.60 20.09
N SER A 126 9.30 -2.34 20.11
CA SER A 126 8.51 -1.16 19.72
C SER A 126 8.76 -0.68 18.28
N SER A 127 9.69 -1.32 17.57
CA SER A 127 10.10 -0.93 16.22
C SER A 127 9.30 -1.66 15.15
N LEU A 128 8.76 -0.91 14.20
CA LEU A 128 8.06 -1.44 13.05
C LEU A 128 8.93 -1.32 11.79
N LEU A 129 8.93 -2.38 10.98
CA LEU A 129 9.66 -2.47 9.72
C LEU A 129 8.67 -2.80 8.59
N VAL A 130 8.74 -2.09 7.47
CA VAL A 130 7.98 -2.44 6.27
C VAL A 130 8.88 -3.04 5.19
N VAL A 131 8.43 -4.17 4.65
CA VAL A 131 9.06 -4.90 3.56
C VAL A 131 8.12 -4.90 2.36
N ASP A 132 8.58 -4.38 1.22
CA ASP A 132 7.85 -4.56 -0.05
C ASP A 132 8.24 -5.93 -0.65
N LEU A 133 7.32 -6.89 -0.59
CA LEU A 133 7.52 -8.28 -1.02
C LEU A 133 7.87 -8.40 -2.51
N LYS A 134 7.56 -7.40 -3.34
CA LYS A 134 8.01 -7.37 -4.74
C LYS A 134 9.53 -7.30 -4.86
N GLN A 135 10.20 -6.75 -3.85
CA GLN A 135 11.64 -6.56 -3.83
C GLN A 135 12.43 -7.83 -3.50
N ILE A 136 11.75 -8.89 -3.04
CA ILE A 136 12.34 -10.20 -2.70
C ILE A 136 11.96 -11.29 -3.70
N VAL A 137 11.18 -10.96 -4.73
CA VAL A 137 10.87 -11.90 -5.83
C VAL A 137 12.18 -12.29 -6.52
N GLY A 138 12.38 -13.61 -6.69
CA GLY A 138 13.60 -14.17 -7.26
C GLY A 138 14.71 -14.47 -6.26
N TYR A 139 14.49 -14.25 -4.97
CA TYR A 139 15.43 -14.61 -3.90
C TYR A 139 14.90 -15.80 -3.08
N SER A 140 15.82 -16.56 -2.47
CA SER A 140 15.51 -17.61 -1.50
C SER A 140 15.62 -17.09 -0.07
N ILE A 141 14.68 -17.47 0.78
CA ILE A 141 14.75 -17.18 2.22
C ILE A 141 15.56 -18.30 2.88
N ASN A 142 16.67 -17.94 3.52
CA ASN A 142 17.40 -18.86 4.39
C ASN A 142 16.85 -18.69 5.83
N ARG A 143 16.26 -19.75 6.37
CA ARG A 143 15.72 -19.78 7.74
C ARG A 143 16.74 -20.24 8.77
N ASP A 144 17.79 -20.91 8.32
CA ASP A 144 18.76 -21.62 9.16
C ASP A 144 20.06 -20.81 9.36
N SER A 145 20.15 -19.63 8.75
CA SER A 145 21.28 -18.72 8.96
C SER A 145 21.15 -17.97 10.27
N ASP A 146 22.23 -17.92 11.05
CA ASP A 146 22.33 -17.05 12.22
C ASP A 146 22.11 -15.59 11.81
N ILE A 147 21.17 -14.95 12.50
CA ILE A 147 20.86 -13.55 12.29
C ILE A 147 21.76 -12.74 13.20
N THR A 148 22.77 -12.07 12.64
CA THR A 148 23.47 -11.02 13.37
C THR A 148 22.61 -9.77 13.38
N MET A 149 21.86 -9.57 14.46
CA MET A 149 21.11 -8.33 14.70
C MET A 149 22.09 -7.18 14.89
N VAL A 150 22.27 -6.35 13.86
CA VAL A 150 22.92 -5.04 14.03
C VAL A 150 21.86 -4.06 14.48
N THR A 151 21.63 -3.99 15.79
CA THR A 151 20.82 -2.93 16.39
C THR A 151 21.57 -1.62 16.22
N GLN A 152 21.05 -0.70 15.42
CA GLN A 152 21.49 0.68 15.46
C GLN A 152 20.86 1.31 16.70
N THR A 153 21.53 1.17 17.85
CA THR A 153 21.12 1.84 19.09
C THR A 153 21.09 3.34 18.84
N GLY A 154 19.89 3.93 18.91
CA GLY A 154 19.74 5.37 18.88
C GLY A 154 20.27 5.97 20.17
N LEU A 155 20.81 7.19 20.11
CA LEU A 155 21.34 7.94 21.26
C LEU A 155 20.31 8.18 22.40
N MET A 156 19.06 7.75 22.22
CA MET A 156 17.95 7.89 23.17
C MET A 156 17.95 6.82 24.28
N ASP A 157 18.72 5.74 24.14
CA ASP A 157 18.83 4.70 25.17
C ASP A 157 19.83 5.05 26.31
N PHE A 158 20.35 6.28 26.33
CA PHE A 158 21.32 6.78 27.32
C PHE A 158 20.82 7.94 28.20
N LEU A 159 19.50 8.17 28.27
CA LEU A 159 18.91 9.15 29.20
C LEU A 159 18.28 8.47 30.43
#